data_AF-A0A8J3T6Y0-F1
#
_entry.id   AF-A0A8J3T6Y0-F1
#
_cell.length_a   1.000
_cell.length_b   1.000
_cell.length_c   1.000
_cell.angle_alpha   90.00
_cell.angle_beta   90.00
_cell.angle_gamma   90.00
#
_symmetry.space_group_name_H-M   'P 1'
#
loop_
_entity.id
_entity.type
_entity.pdbx_description
1 polymer ?
#
loop_
_entity_poly.entity_id
_entity_poly.type
_entity_poly.pdbx_seq_one_letter_code
_entity_poly.pdbx_strand_id
1 'polypeptide(L)'
;MYTDRYSAMLQALCADHLGSSHFYYLDVPFAKTLRWHAAKPQSSAYGEAEMREWCRPLDLLDNGCEQIIGPDSSLEETLQRMLADTGLTNGSSPVPRQNSLHQA
;
A
#
# COMPACT_ATOMS: atom_id res chain seq x y z
N MET A 1 6.55 -7.76 6.00
CA MET A 1 7.38 -6.72 6.63
C MET A 1 8.47 -7.46 7.39
N TYR A 2 9.00 -6.97 8.51
CA TYR A 2 9.39 -7.88 9.59
C TYR A 2 8.63 -7.43 10.84
N THR A 3 7.36 -7.80 10.89
CA THR A 3 6.39 -7.34 11.90
C THR A 3 6.93 -7.59 13.31
N ASP A 4 7.53 -8.76 13.55
CA ASP A 4 8.15 -9.11 14.84
C ASP A 4 9.09 -8.03 15.40
N ARG A 5 9.77 -7.27 14.54
CA ARG A 5 10.69 -6.21 14.95
C ARG A 5 10.09 -4.81 14.96
N TYR A 6 9.17 -4.53 14.03
CA TYR A 6 8.71 -3.16 13.77
C TYR A 6 7.26 -2.89 14.20
N SER A 7 6.50 -3.92 14.59
CA SER A 7 5.07 -3.81 14.94
C SER A 7 4.83 -2.74 16.00
N ALA A 8 5.52 -2.82 17.14
CA ALA A 8 5.35 -1.87 18.24
C ALA A 8 5.65 -0.41 17.82
N MET A 9 6.70 -0.20 17.01
CA MET A 9 7.08 1.14 16.54
C MET A 9 6.03 1.71 15.57
N LEU A 10 5.54 0.90 14.63
CA LEU A 10 4.55 1.33 13.64
C LEU A 10 3.17 1.56 14.28
N GLN A 11 2.81 0.73 15.26
CA GLN A 11 1.61 0.91 16.07
C GLN A 11 1.68 2.20 16.89
N ALA A 12 2.83 2.49 17.53
CA ALA A 12 3.03 3.75 18.23
C ALA A 12 2.94 4.95 17.29
N LEU A 13 3.56 4.88 16.11
CA LEU A 13 3.46 5.94 15.09
C LEU A 13 2.02 6.21 14.66
N CYS A 14 1.21 5.15 14.51
CA CYS A 14 -0.21 5.28 14.20
C CYS A 14 -0.99 5.91 15.37
N ALA A 15 -0.70 5.50 16.61
CA ALA A 15 -1.40 5.97 17.80
C ALA A 15 -1.09 7.45 18.13
N ASP A 16 0.15 7.88 17.87
CA ASP A 16 0.62 9.24 18.15
C ASP A 16 0.23 10.24 17.06
N HIS A 17 -0.23 9.77 15.90
CA HIS A 17 -0.63 10.64 14.79
C HIS A 17 -2.05 11.19 15.01
N LEU A 18 -2.18 12.52 15.07
CA LEU A 18 -3.45 13.22 15.28
C LEU A 18 -4.40 13.20 14.07
N GLY A 19 -3.92 12.74 12.91
CA GLY A 19 -4.72 12.63 11.68
C GLY A 19 -4.94 11.17 11.25
N SER A 20 -5.46 10.99 10.04
CA SER A 20 -5.64 9.65 9.47
C SER A 20 -4.29 9.06 9.05
N SER A 21 -4.00 7.85 9.52
CA SER A 21 -2.90 7.02 9.03
C SER A 21 -3.47 5.86 8.23
N HIS A 22 -3.00 5.66 7.00
CA HIS A 22 -3.41 4.57 6.14
C HIS A 22 -2.21 3.68 5.86
N PHE A 23 -2.30 2.41 6.24
CA PHE A 23 -1.24 1.43 6.00
C PHE A 23 -1.67 0.50 4.88
N TYR A 24 -0.76 0.23 3.94
CA TYR A 24 -1.02 -0.64 2.80
C TYR A 24 0.06 -1.71 2.69
N TYR A 25 -0.37 -2.96 2.61
CA TYR A 25 0.50 -4.09 2.34
C TYR A 25 0.40 -4.45 0.86
N LEU A 26 1.50 -4.34 0.11
CA LEU A 26 1.57 -4.79 -1.28
C LEU A 26 1.85 -6.30 -1.31
N ASP A 27 0.85 -7.10 -1.66
CA ASP A 27 1.01 -8.54 -1.80
C ASP A 27 1.68 -8.89 -3.13
N VAL A 28 3.02 -8.78 -3.13
CA VAL A 28 3.85 -9.07 -4.29
C VAL A 28 4.20 -10.56 -4.32
N PRO A 29 3.89 -11.31 -5.39
CA PRO A 29 4.20 -12.72 -5.46
C PRO A 29 5.72 -12.95 -5.39
N PHE A 30 6.15 -13.97 -4.65
CA PHE A 30 7.57 -14.27 -4.46
C PHE A 30 8.35 -14.41 -5.78
N ALA A 31 7.73 -15.00 -6.81
CA ALA A 31 8.32 -15.11 -8.14
C ALA A 31 8.66 -13.75 -8.79
N LYS A 32 7.85 -12.71 -8.52
CA LYS A 32 8.11 -11.35 -8.99
C LYS A 32 9.30 -10.73 -8.23
N THR A 33 9.36 -10.98 -6.92
CA THR A 33 10.50 -10.58 -6.07
C THR A 33 11.81 -11.23 -6.53
N LEU A 34 11.80 -12.52 -6.88
CA LEU A 34 12.97 -13.21 -7.44
C LEU A 34 13.43 -12.61 -8.78
N ARG A 35 12.49 -12.30 -9.69
CA ARG A 35 12.81 -11.66 -10.97
C ARG A 35 13.47 -10.30 -10.79
N TRP A 36 12.95 -9.49 -9.87
CA TRP A 36 13.57 -8.20 -9.54
C TRP A 36 14.94 -8.34 -8.91
N HIS A 37 15.13 -9.34 -8.03
CA HIS A 37 16.42 -9.63 -7.44
C HIS A 37 17.45 -10.01 -8.51
N ALA A 38 17.11 -10.90 -9.44
CA ALA A 38 18.01 -11.34 -10.52
C ALA A 38 18.53 -10.19 -11.38
N ALA A 39 17.76 -9.11 -11.53
CA ALA A 39 18.14 -7.92 -12.29
C ALA A 39 19.07 -6.96 -11.53
N LYS A 40 19.33 -7.16 -10.23
CA LYS A 40 20.20 -6.30 -9.42
C LYS A 40 21.68 -6.69 -9.61
N PRO A 41 22.63 -5.74 -9.59
CA PRO A 41 24.07 -6.04 -9.69
C PRO A 41 24.59 -6.98 -8.59
N GLN A 42 23.94 -7.00 -7.43
CA GLN A 42 24.31 -7.84 -6.29
C GLN A 42 23.54 -9.18 -6.24
N SER A 43 22.94 -9.60 -7.35
CA SER A 43 22.09 -10.80 -7.39
C SER A 43 22.81 -12.12 -7.11
N SER A 44 24.14 -12.11 -7.07
CA SER A 44 24.97 -13.26 -6.72
C SER A 44 25.25 -13.39 -5.22
N ALA A 45 24.87 -12.41 -4.39
CA ALA A 45 25.18 -12.40 -2.97
C ALA A 45 24.34 -13.41 -2.16
N TYR A 46 23.15 -13.75 -2.66
CA TYR A 46 22.22 -14.71 -2.06
C TYR A 46 21.27 -15.23 -3.15
N GLY A 47 20.77 -16.44 -2.99
CA GLY A 47 19.91 -17.13 -3.94
C GLY A 47 18.45 -17.23 -3.49
N GLU A 48 17.68 -18.00 -4.26
CA GLU A 48 16.27 -18.23 -3.99
C GLU A 48 16.01 -18.85 -2.60
N ALA A 49 16.87 -19.78 -2.17
CA ALA A 49 16.70 -20.48 -0.90
C ALA A 49 16.75 -19.51 0.29
N GLU A 50 17.77 -18.64 0.35
CA GLU A 50 17.88 -17.62 1.40
C GLU A 50 16.73 -16.61 1.33
N MET A 51 16.37 -16.16 0.12
CA MET A 51 15.24 -15.24 -0.04
C MET A 51 13.91 -15.85 0.44
N ARG A 52 13.72 -17.15 0.29
CA ARG A 52 12.50 -17.86 0.72
C ARG A 52 12.42 -17.95 2.24
N GLU A 53 13.55 -18.02 2.94
CA GLU A 53 13.59 -17.98 4.41
C GLU A 53 13.29 -16.56 4.95
N TRP A 54 13.70 -15.52 4.23
CA TRP A 54 13.48 -14.12 4.64
C TRP A 54 12.11 -13.58 4.23
N CYS A 55 11.58 -14.02 3.09
CA CYS A 55 10.30 -13.54 2.59
C CYS A 55 9.15 -14.26 3.28
N ARG A 56 8.51 -13.54 4.21
CA ARG A 56 7.30 -14.00 4.89
C ARG A 56 6.06 -13.42 4.19
N PRO A 57 5.25 -14.24 3.50
CA PRO A 57 4.00 -13.79 2.91
C PRO A 57 3.03 -13.31 3.99
N LEU A 58 2.33 -12.21 3.72
CA LEU A 58 1.30 -11.65 4.61
C LEU A 58 1.80 -11.41 6.05
N ASP A 59 3.05 -10.98 6.19
CA ASP A 59 3.61 -10.51 7.45
C ASP A 59 3.05 -9.11 7.76
N LEU A 60 1.79 -9.12 8.23
CA LEU A 60 0.92 -7.97 8.50
C LEU A 60 1.06 -7.48 9.95
N LEU A 61 0.58 -6.28 10.25
CA LEU A 61 0.46 -5.74 11.60
C LEU A 61 -0.71 -6.37 12.37
N ASP A 62 -0.48 -6.71 13.64
CA ASP A 62 -1.45 -7.44 14.50
C ASP A 62 -2.76 -6.67 14.77
N ASN A 63 -2.73 -5.35 14.63
CA ASN A 63 -3.88 -4.48 14.89
C ASN A 63 -4.85 -4.41 13.69
N GLY A 64 -4.54 -5.06 12.57
CA GLY A 64 -5.37 -5.06 11.37
C GLY A 64 -5.51 -3.69 10.70
N CYS A 65 -4.61 -2.74 10.96
CA CYS A 65 -4.67 -1.41 10.36
C CYS A 65 -4.25 -1.39 8.88
N GLU A 66 -3.74 -2.51 8.37
CA GLU A 66 -3.23 -2.64 7.01
C GLU A 66 -4.30 -3.08 6.03
N GLN A 67 -4.34 -2.38 4.91
CA GLN A 67 -5.12 -2.73 3.73
C GLN A 67 -4.26 -3.51 2.74
N ILE A 68 -4.67 -4.73 2.39
CA ILE A 68 -3.96 -5.54 1.41
C ILE A 68 -4.28 -5.04 0.00
N ILE A 69 -3.24 -4.83 -0.79
CA ILE A 69 -3.30 -4.57 -2.23
C ILE A 69 -2.76 -5.81 -2.92
N GLY A 70 -3.67 -6.53 -3.57
CA GLY A 70 -3.37 -7.81 -4.19
C GLY A 70 -2.45 -7.71 -5.41
N PRO A 71 -1.89 -8.84 -5.85
CA PRO A 71 -0.97 -8.90 -6.99
C PRO A 71 -1.60 -8.50 -8.33
N ASP A 72 -2.91 -8.64 -8.44
CA ASP A 72 -3.69 -8.31 -9.63
C ASP A 72 -4.09 -6.82 -9.70
N SER A 73 -3.84 -6.06 -8.62
CA SER A 73 -4.11 -4.62 -8.58
C SER A 73 -3.18 -3.89 -9.53
N SER A 74 -3.75 -3.16 -10.49
CA SER A 74 -2.98 -2.24 -11.32
C SER A 74 -2.45 -1.06 -10.51
N LEU A 75 -1.48 -0.34 -11.08
CA LEU A 75 -0.99 0.90 -10.49
C LEU A 75 -2.12 1.93 -10.34
N GLU A 76 -2.96 2.07 -11.37
CA GLU A 76 -4.06 3.04 -11.37
C GLU A 76 -5.09 2.69 -10.29
N GLU A 77 -5.53 1.44 -10.20
CA GLU A 77 -6.48 1.02 -9.15
C GLU A 77 -5.91 1.23 -7.74
N THR A 78 -4.62 0.94 -7.56
CA THR A 78 -3.90 1.17 -6.31
C THR A 78 -3.88 2.67 -5.95
N LEU A 79 -3.56 3.53 -6.92
CA LEU A 79 -3.51 4.98 -6.71
C LEU A 79 -4.90 5.55 -6.44
N GLN A 80 -5.91 5.16 -7.21
CA GLN A 80 -7.29 5.61 -7.01
C GLN A 80 -7.79 5.24 -5.61
N ARG A 81 -7.50 4.02 -5.14
CA ARG A 81 -7.79 3.60 -3.77
C ARG A 81 -7.09 4.49 -2.74
N MET A 82 -5.77 4.68 -2.87
CA MET A 82 -5.02 5.50 -1.92
C MET A 82 -5.49 6.95 -1.88
N LEU A 83 -5.83 7.54 -3.05
CA LEU A 83 -6.36 8.90 -3.15
C LEU A 83 -7.75 9.00 -2.50
N ALA A 84 -8.63 8.03 -2.73
CA ALA A 84 -9.95 7.96 -2.12
C ALA A 84 -9.86 7.83 -0.59
N ASP A 85 -9.04 6.90 -0.10
CA ASP A 85 -8.85 6.65 1.33
C ASP A 85 -8.31 7.89 2.06
N THR A 86 -7.40 8.63 1.43
CA THR A 86 -6.77 9.83 2.01
C THR A 86 -7.58 11.12 1.79
N GLY A 87 -8.70 11.05 1.05
CA GLY A 87 -9.50 12.24 0.70
C GLY A 87 -8.80 13.20 -0.26
N LEU A 88 -7.75 12.76 -0.95
CA LEU A 88 -6.97 13.56 -1.90
C LEU A 88 -7.58 13.59 -3.32
N THR A 89 -8.82 13.11 -3.49
CA THR A 89 -9.50 13.01 -4.80
C THR A 89 -9.90 14.36 -5.44
N ASN A 90 -9.46 15.51 -4.91
CA ASN A 90 -9.83 16.81 -5.45
C ASN A 90 -8.70 17.45 -6.29
N GLY A 91 -8.84 17.33 -7.61
CA GLY A 91 -7.94 17.98 -8.57
C GLY A 91 -8.39 18.03 -10.04
N SER A 92 -9.70 18.13 -10.35
CA SER A 92 -10.33 18.66 -11.62
C SER A 92 -11.82 18.25 -11.62
N SER A 93 -12.86 19.10 -11.70
CA SER A 93 -13.14 20.32 -12.46
C SER A 93 -14.17 21.23 -11.74
N PRO A 94 -14.32 22.53 -12.12
CA PRO A 94 -15.49 23.31 -11.71
C PRO A 94 -16.73 22.80 -12.45
N VAL A 95 -17.61 22.08 -11.75
CA VAL A 95 -18.99 21.89 -12.24
C VAL A 95 -19.71 23.24 -12.11
N PRO A 96 -20.24 23.82 -13.20
CA PRO A 96 -21.07 25.00 -13.08
C PRO A 96 -22.36 24.57 -12.38
N ARG A 97 -22.68 25.24 -11.26
CA ARG A 97 -23.99 25.14 -10.61
C ARG A 97 -25.06 25.59 -11.60
N GLN A 98 -25.81 24.66 -12.17
CA GLN A 98 -27.13 24.97 -12.69
C GLN A 98 -28.07 25.13 -11.49
N ASN A 99 -28.20 26.37 -11.01
CA ASN A 99 -29.34 26.74 -10.20
C ASN A 99 -30.56 26.71 -11.13
N SER A 100 -31.41 25.70 -10.98
CA SER A 100 -32.80 25.76 -11.42
C SER A 100 -33.47 26.91 -10.67
N LEU A 101 -33.62 28.05 -11.34
CA LEU A 101 -34.60 29.06 -10.97
C LEU A 101 -35.93 28.66 -11.58
N HIS A 102 -36.86 28.38 -10.67
CA HIS A 102 -38.31 28.39 -10.74
C HIS A 102 -39.03 28.48 -12.10
N GLN A 103 -40.01 27.58 -12.20
CA GLN A 103 -41.21 27.63 -13.02
C GLN A 103 -41.86 29.03 -13.15
N ALA A 104 -42.36 29.33 -14.35
CA ALA A 104 -43.70 29.87 -14.62
C ALA A 104 -44.06 29.64 -16.10
#